data_AF-A0A2D5V028-F1
#
_entry.id   AF-A0A2D5V028-F1
#
_cell.length_a   1.000
_cell.length_b   1.000
_cell.length_c   1.000
_cell.angle_alpha   90.00
_cell.angle_beta   90.00
_cell.angle_gamma   90.00
#
_symmetry.space_group_name_H-M   'P 1'
#
loop_
_entity.id
_entity.type
_entity.pdbx_description
1 polymer ?
#
loop_
_entity_poly.entity_id
_entity_poly.type
_entity_poly.pdbx_seq_one_letter_code
_entity_poly.pdbx_strand_id
1 'polypeptide(L)'
;MIVWLFHIADLFVLVTMVGTHLGLLDSWRALLGGAAYLLGKGWFYRGDFMSMIDMVLGIYLIMMLFGAAWTLTWIAVAWFLYKFIVAFVLR
;
A
#
# COMPACT_ATOMS: atom_id res chain seq x y z
N MET A 1 -12.88 15.48 3.36
CA MET A 1 -11.52 15.72 3.90
C MET A 1 -10.84 14.44 4.38
N ILE A 2 -11.45 13.61 5.23
CA ILE A 2 -10.82 12.37 5.75
C ILE A 2 -10.41 11.38 4.64
N VAL A 3 -11.20 11.22 3.59
CA VAL A 3 -10.89 10.32 2.46
C VAL A 3 -9.59 10.70 1.73
N TRP A 4 -9.27 12.00 1.68
CA TRP A 4 -8.06 12.50 1.04
C TRP A 4 -6.79 12.17 1.84
N LEU A 5 -6.88 12.17 3.17
CA LEU A 5 -5.77 11.73 4.04
C LEU A 5 -5.42 10.26 3.79
N PHE A 6 -6.43 9.40 3.55
CA PHE A 6 -6.19 8.00 3.20
C PHE A 6 -5.48 7.86 1.85
N HIS A 7 -5.83 8.66 0.84
CA HIS A 7 -5.13 8.61 -0.46
C HIS A 7 -3.67 9.06 -0.38
N ILE A 8 -3.36 10.06 0.46
CA ILE A 8 -1.97 10.50 0.68
C ILE A 8 -1.17 9.41 1.40
N ALA A 9 -1.78 8.75 2.40
CA ALA A 9 -1.14 7.63 3.09
C ALA A 9 -0.93 6.42 2.16
N ASP A 10 -1.88 6.11 1.28
CA ASP A 10 -1.73 5.09 0.24
C ASP A 10 -0.55 5.41 -0.70
N LEU A 11 -0.40 6.67 -1.12
CA LEU A 11 0.75 7.13 -1.92
C LEU A 11 2.07 6.97 -1.18
N PHE A 12 2.10 7.28 0.12
CA PHE A 12 3.30 7.07 0.93
C PHE A 12 3.68 5.59 0.98
N VAL A 13 2.70 4.69 1.12
CA VAL A 13 2.91 3.24 1.07
C VAL A 13 3.40 2.77 -0.30
N LEU A 14 2.87 3.34 -1.38
CA LEU A 14 3.35 3.05 -2.73
C LEU A 14 4.83 3.44 -2.89
N VAL A 15 5.20 4.65 -2.46
CA VAL A 15 6.58 5.15 -2.54
C VAL A 15 7.53 4.29 -1.70
N THR A 16 7.14 3.91 -0.48
CA THR A 16 7.98 3.05 0.37
C THR A 16 8.13 1.66 -0.23
N MET A 17 7.06 1.09 -0.78
CA MET A 17 7.09 -0.22 -1.45
C MET A 17 8.03 -0.20 -2.66
N VAL A 18 7.89 0.77 -3.57
CA VAL A 18 8.75 0.89 -4.76
C VAL A 18 10.19 1.18 -4.37
N GLY A 19 10.41 2.11 -3.42
CA GLY A 19 11.76 2.43 -2.95
C GLY A 19 12.46 1.24 -2.32
N THR A 20 11.73 0.40 -1.56
CA THR A 20 12.28 -0.85 -1.01
C THR A 20 12.59 -1.85 -2.12
N HIS A 21 11.69 -2.02 -3.10
CA HIS A 21 11.92 -2.94 -4.23
C HIS A 21 13.15 -2.58 -5.06
N LEU A 22 13.40 -1.29 -5.26
CA LEU A 22 14.57 -0.79 -6.00
C LEU A 22 15.86 -0.76 -5.15
N GLY A 23 15.80 -1.14 -3.87
CA GLY A 23 16.94 -1.05 -2.94
C GLY A 23 17.34 0.38 -2.57
N LEU A 24 16.46 1.36 -2.78
CA LEU A 24 16.68 2.77 -2.47
C LEU A 24 16.27 3.13 -1.03
N LEU A 25 15.42 2.31 -0.41
CA LEU A 25 14.91 2.50 0.96
C LEU A 25 14.94 1.18 1.74
N ASP A 26 15.83 1.07 2.73
CA ASP A 26 15.90 -0.08 3.66
C ASP A 26 15.26 0.21 5.03
N SER A 27 14.36 1.19 5.09
CA SER A 27 13.72 1.56 6.34
C SER A 27 12.62 0.57 6.70
N TRP A 28 12.97 -0.47 7.46
CA TRP A 28 12.04 -1.44 8.04
C TRP A 28 10.87 -0.78 8.81
N ARG A 29 11.11 0.41 9.39
CA ARG A 29 10.10 1.22 10.07
C ARG A 29 9.01 1.71 9.11
N ALA A 30 9.40 2.13 7.90
CA ALA A 30 8.47 2.61 6.89
C ALA A 30 7.60 1.47 6.35
N LEU A 31 8.18 0.28 6.15
CA LEU A 31 7.45 -0.93 5.75
C LEU A 31 6.46 -1.39 6.83
N LEU A 32 6.88 -1.46 8.09
CA LEU A 32 5.97 -1.80 9.20
C LEU A 32 4.87 -0.76 9.38
N GLY A 33 5.20 0.53 9.28
CA GLY A 33 4.20 1.60 9.35
C GLY A 33 3.16 1.49 8.23
N GLY A 34 3.62 1.21 7.00
CA GLY A 34 2.74 0.99 5.85
C GLY A 34 1.87 -0.27 6.00
N ALA A 35 2.46 -1.36 6.48
CA ALA A 35 1.73 -2.60 6.76
C ALA A 35 0.65 -2.39 7.82
N ALA A 36 1.00 -1.78 8.96
CA ALA A 36 0.06 -1.47 10.04
C ALA A 36 -1.08 -0.56 9.56
N TYR A 37 -0.75 0.44 8.75
CA TYR A 37 -1.73 1.32 8.14
C TYR A 37 -2.70 0.56 7.21
N LEU A 38 -2.19 -0.23 6.27
CA LEU A 38 -3.03 -0.97 5.32
C LEU A 38 -3.89 -2.04 6.01
N LEU A 39 -3.32 -2.75 6.98
CA LEU A 39 -4.04 -3.74 7.78
C LEU A 39 -5.13 -3.07 8.62
N GLY A 40 -4.80 -1.95 9.29
CA GLY A 40 -5.77 -1.17 10.06
C GLY A 40 -6.89 -0.63 9.19
N LYS A 41 -6.56 -0.04 8.04
CA LYS A 41 -7.52 0.47 7.06
C LYS A 41 -8.43 -0.65 6.55
N GLY A 42 -7.86 -1.77 6.14
CA GLY A 42 -8.62 -2.95 5.70
C GLY A 42 -9.56 -3.45 6.78
N TRP A 43 -9.13 -3.44 8.05
CA TRP A 43 -9.95 -3.80 9.21
C TRP A 43 -11.12 -2.85 9.46
N PHE A 44 -10.90 -1.53 9.34
CA PHE A 44 -11.93 -0.49 9.50
C PHE A 44 -12.98 -0.52 8.38
N TYR A 45 -12.57 -0.80 7.15
CA TYR A 45 -13.44 -0.84 5.98
C TYR A 45 -13.78 -2.27 5.52
N ARG A 46 -13.89 -3.21 6.48
CA ARG A 46 -14.26 -4.60 6.17
C ARG A 46 -15.63 -4.66 5.49
N GLY A 47 -15.65 -5.27 4.31
CA GLY A 47 -16.82 -5.33 3.42
C GLY A 47 -16.61 -4.60 2.09
N ASP A 48 -15.64 -3.69 2.01
CA ASP A 48 -15.22 -3.10 0.74
C ASP A 48 -14.10 -3.93 0.09
N PHE A 49 -14.36 -4.41 -1.13
CA PHE A 49 -13.39 -5.17 -1.92
C PHE A 49 -12.08 -4.41 -2.10
N MET A 50 -12.15 -3.08 -2.29
CA MET A 50 -10.95 -2.27 -2.43
C MET A 50 -10.09 -2.30 -1.17
N SER A 51 -10.70 -2.29 0.00
CA SER A 51 -10.00 -2.29 1.29
C SER A 51 -9.50 -3.69 1.67
N MET A 52 -10.14 -4.75 1.16
CA MET A 52 -9.67 -6.12 1.34
C MET A 52 -8.35 -6.37 0.60
N ILE A 53 -8.20 -5.82 -0.60
CA ILE A 53 -6.93 -5.89 -1.35
C ILE A 53 -5.81 -5.12 -0.62
N ASP A 54 -6.13 -3.96 -0.03
CA ASP A 54 -5.15 -3.22 0.78
C ASP A 54 -4.65 -4.06 1.95
N MET A 55 -5.52 -4.84 2.59
CA MET A 55 -5.15 -5.77 3.65
C MET A 55 -4.14 -6.83 3.17
N VAL A 56 -4.35 -7.40 1.98
CA VAL A 56 -3.41 -8.36 1.37
C VAL A 56 -2.08 -7.70 1.06
N LEU A 57 -2.09 -6.46 0.55
CA LEU A 57 -0.87 -5.68 0.31
C LEU A 57 -0.15 -5.31 1.61
N GLY A 58 -0.88 -5.11 2.71
CA GLY A 58 -0.32 -4.94 4.05
C GLY A 58 0.47 -6.16 4.52
N ILE A 59 -0.03 -7.37 4.25
CA ILE A 59 0.69 -8.62 4.51
C ILE A 59 1.93 -8.69 3.61
N TYR A 60 1.81 -8.31 2.33
CA TYR A 60 2.94 -8.31 1.40
C TYR A 60 4.08 -7.37 1.85
N LEU A 61 3.78 -6.19 2.40
CA LEU A 61 4.79 -5.30 2.98
C LEU A 61 5.56 -5.96 4.13
N ILE A 62 4.90 -6.79 4.93
CA ILE A 62 5.57 -7.57 5.98
C ILE A 62 6.51 -8.60 5.34
N MET A 63 6.08 -9.27 4.25
CA MET A 63 6.95 -10.20 3.52
C MET A 63 8.18 -9.51 2.92
N MET A 64 8.05 -8.25 2.46
CA MET A 64 9.17 -7.48 1.94
C MET A 64 10.28 -7.26 2.99
N LEU A 65 9.95 -7.20 4.29
CA LEU A 65 10.94 -7.14 5.37
C LEU A 65 11.88 -8.36 5.38
N PHE A 66 11.40 -9.50 4.90
CA PHE A 66 12.17 -10.74 4.83
C PHE A 66 12.82 -10.94 3.45
N GLY A 67 12.87 -9.90 2.61
CA GLY A 67 13.51 -9.94 1.30
C GLY A 67 12.58 -10.36 0.15
N ALA A 68 11.26 -10.43 0.36
CA ALA A 68 10.31 -10.78 -0.68
C ALA A 68 9.98 -9.60 -1.63
N ALA A 69 10.97 -9.08 -2.35
CA ALA A 69 10.84 -7.99 -3.31
C ALA A 69 10.64 -8.51 -4.76
N TRP A 70 9.52 -9.18 -5.02
CA TRP A 70 9.26 -9.91 -6.27
C TRP A 70 8.29 -9.18 -7.20
N THR A 71 7.85 -9.84 -8.26
CA THR A 71 6.88 -9.33 -9.25
C THR A 71 5.56 -8.83 -8.66
N LEU A 72 5.20 -9.30 -7.45
CA LEU A 72 4.06 -8.80 -6.68
C LEU A 72 4.10 -7.29 -6.41
N THR A 73 5.29 -6.69 -6.33
CA THR A 73 5.43 -5.23 -6.17
C THR A 73 4.80 -4.49 -7.34
N TRP A 74 4.99 -4.96 -8.58
CA TRP A 74 4.42 -4.30 -9.77
C TRP A 74 2.90 -4.42 -9.84
N ILE A 75 2.34 -5.54 -9.35
CA ILE A 75 0.89 -5.72 -9.22
C ILE A 75 0.33 -4.73 -8.19
N ALA A 76 1.00 -4.60 -7.04
CA ALA A 76 0.62 -3.65 -6.01
C ALA A 76 0.69 -2.20 -6.50
N VAL A 77 1.74 -1.85 -7.26
CA VAL A 77 1.89 -0.54 -7.90
C VAL A 77 0.73 -0.25 -8.85
N ALA A 78 0.41 -1.19 -9.75
CA ALA A 78 -0.72 -1.04 -10.67
C ALA A 78 -2.04 -0.85 -9.91
N TRP A 79 -2.23 -1.56 -8.80
CA TRP A 79 -3.41 -1.41 -7.94
C TRP A 79 -3.51 -0.03 -7.29
N PHE A 80 -2.43 0.49 -6.71
CA PHE A 80 -2.42 1.83 -6.12
C PHE A 80 -2.62 2.92 -7.17
N LEU A 81 -2.03 2.77 -8.37
CA LEU A 81 -2.25 3.69 -9.49
C LEU A 81 -3.71 3.65 -9.95
N TYR A 82 -4.31 2.47 -10.08
CA TYR A 82 -5.73 2.33 -10.39
C TYR A 82 -6.60 3.08 -9.37
N LYS A 83 -6.35 2.88 -8.07
CA LYS A 83 -7.05 3.61 -7.01
C LYS A 83 -6.88 5.12 -7.10
N PHE A 84 -5.66 5.57 -7.36
CA PHE A 84 -5.36 6.98 -7.50
C PHE A 84 -6.15 7.59 -8.68
N ILE A 85 -6.17 6.93 -9.84
CA ILE A 85 -6.93 7.36 -11.01
C ILE A 85 -8.43 7.38 -10.70
N VAL A 86 -8.99 6.32 -10.11
CA VAL A 86 -10.43 6.27 -9.77
C VAL A 86 -10.80 7.37 -8.78
N ALA A 87 -9.94 7.65 -7.80
CA ALA A 87 -10.22 8.64 -6.76
C ALA A 87 -10.12 10.09 -7.26
N PHE A 88 -9.27 10.38 -8.26
CA PHE A 88 -9.00 11.74 -8.74
C PHE A 88 -9.62 12.07 -10.10
N VAL A 89 -9.76 11.10 -11.00
CA VAL A 89 -10.18 11.32 -12.39
C VAL A 89 -11.66 11.01 -12.60
N LEU A 90 -12.21 10.04 -11.87
CA LEU A 90 -13.61 9.60 -12.00
C LEU A 90 -14.53 10.21 -10.91
N ARG A 91 -14.03 11.19 -10.15
CA ARG A 91 -14.77 11.96 -9.15
C ARG A 91 -15.06 13.36 -9.67
#